data_AF-A0A7C1SFG9-F1
#
_entry.id   AF-A0A7C1SFG9-F1
#
_cell.length_a   1.000
_cell.length_b   1.000
_cell.length_c   1.000
_cell.angle_alpha   90.00
_cell.angle_beta   90.00
_cell.angle_gamma   90.00
#
_symmetry.space_group_name_H-M   'P 1'
#
loop_
_entity.id
_entity.type
_entity.pdbx_description
1 polymer ?
#
loop_
_entity_poly.entity_id
_entity_poly.type
_entity_poly.pdbx_seq_one_letter_code
_entity_poly.pdbx_strand_id
1 'polypeptide(L)'
;MKTSTNETRVVTDPVCGMKIDPEKTDLTASYEECTYYFCADACRKAFEKNPGDYSGRGPGKRKGMWGRYLDRLQKSTGGKAMQCH
;
A
#
# COMPACT_ATOMS: atom_id res chain seq x y z
N MET A 1 22.29 -24.38 -18.62
CA MET A 1 20.99 -23.68 -18.52
C MET A 1 20.78 -23.33 -17.05
N LYS A 2 20.83 -22.05 -16.68
CA LYS A 2 20.55 -21.62 -15.30
C LYS A 2 19.10 -21.15 -15.27
N THR A 3 18.17 -22.02 -14.90
CA THR A 3 16.80 -21.61 -14.56
C THR A 3 16.89 -20.83 -13.26
N SER A 4 16.88 -19.50 -13.39
CA SER A 4 16.91 -18.57 -12.27
C SER A 4 15.78 -18.89 -11.30
N THR A 5 16.18 -19.26 -10.09
CA THR A 5 15.35 -19.51 -8.92
C THR A 5 14.32 -18.39 -8.76
N ASN A 6 13.05 -18.79 -8.78
CA ASN A 6 11.89 -17.97 -8.46
C ASN A 6 12.06 -17.39 -7.04
N GLU A 7 12.37 -16.10 -6.95
CA GLU A 7 12.30 -15.34 -5.70
C GLU A 7 10.82 -15.16 -5.35
N THR A 8 10.33 -16.00 -4.43
CA THR A 8 8.93 -16.05 -4.04
C THR A 8 8.55 -14.73 -3.38
N ARG A 9 7.93 -13.83 -4.15
CA ARG A 9 7.47 -12.52 -3.67
C ARG A 9 6.26 -12.71 -2.76
N VAL A 10 6.48 -13.09 -1.51
CA VAL A 10 5.39 -13.24 -0.54
C VAL A 10 4.67 -11.91 -0.30
N VAL A 11 3.38 -11.88 -0.62
CA VAL A 11 2.47 -10.76 -0.33
C VAL A 11 1.66 -11.08 0.92
N THR A 12 1.25 -10.05 1.65
CA THR A 12 0.46 -10.23 2.87
C THR A 12 -1.01 -9.98 2.56
N ASP A 13 -1.85 -10.96 2.89
CA ASP A 13 -3.30 -10.82 2.80
C ASP A 13 -3.77 -9.73 3.79
N PRO A 14 -4.49 -8.70 3.34
CA PRO A 14 -4.88 -7.58 4.20
C PRO A 14 -5.99 -7.93 5.20
N VAL A 15 -6.72 -9.04 4.98
CA VAL A 15 -7.82 -9.51 5.84
C VAL A 15 -7.29 -10.37 6.97
N CYS A 16 -6.51 -11.41 6.64
CA CYS A 16 -6.03 -12.37 7.63
C CYS A 16 -4.57 -12.17 8.07
N GLY A 17 -3.78 -11.36 7.35
CA GLY A 17 -2.35 -11.14 7.63
C GLY A 17 -1.46 -12.30 7.21
N MET A 18 -1.99 -13.29 6.48
CA MET A 18 -1.21 -14.44 6.05
C MET A 18 -0.31 -14.08 4.87
N LYS A 19 0.92 -14.61 4.87
CA LYS A 19 1.84 -14.49 3.73
C LYS A 19 1.45 -15.51 2.66
N ILE A 20 1.25 -15.06 1.44
CA ILE A 20 0.87 -15.89 0.31
C ILE A 20 1.76 -15.59 -0.89
N ASP A 21 1.92 -16.59 -1.75
CA ASP A 21 2.64 -16.43 -3.00
C ASP A 21 1.68 -15.92 -4.07
N PRO A 22 1.88 -14.70 -4.62
CA PRO A 22 1.01 -14.09 -5.62
C PRO A 22 1.01 -14.88 -6.94
N GLU A 23 2.04 -15.68 -7.20
CA GLU A 23 2.12 -16.56 -8.37
C GLU A 23 1.35 -17.87 -8.21
N LYS A 24 0.92 -18.21 -6.98
CA LYS A 24 0.15 -19.42 -6.69
C LYS A 24 -1.34 -19.13 -6.42
N THR A 25 -1.75 -17.87 -6.43
CA THR A 25 -3.12 -17.47 -6.14
C THR A 25 -3.67 -16.56 -7.23
N ASP A 26 -4.77 -16.98 -7.84
CA ASP A 26 -5.54 -16.15 -8.77
C ASP A 26 -6.57 -15.25 -8.04
N LEU A 27 -6.63 -15.36 -6.70
CA LEU A 27 -7.56 -14.62 -5.87
C LEU A 27 -7.02 -13.21 -5.63
N THR A 28 -7.39 -12.30 -6.52
CA THR A 28 -7.00 -10.88 -6.45
C THR A 28 -8.22 -9.96 -6.47
N ALA A 29 -8.05 -8.73 -5.97
CA ALA A 29 -9.03 -7.66 -6.10
C ALA A 29 -8.33 -6.33 -6.33
N SER A 30 -8.91 -5.49 -7.18
CA SER A 30 -8.41 -4.15 -7.46
C SER A 30 -9.20 -3.12 -6.65
N TYR A 31 -8.51 -2.32 -5.84
CA TYR A 31 -9.12 -1.26 -5.04
C TYR A 31 -8.18 -0.06 -4.94
N GLU A 32 -8.68 1.15 -5.23
CA GLU A 32 -7.90 2.39 -5.24
C GLU A 32 -6.59 2.29 -6.06
N GLU A 33 -6.68 1.73 -7.27
CA GLU A 33 -5.54 1.50 -8.18
C GLU A 33 -4.45 0.55 -7.62
N CYS A 34 -4.73 -0.15 -6.52
CA CYS A 34 -3.87 -1.15 -5.93
C CYS A 34 -4.46 -2.56 -6.12
N THR A 35 -3.61 -3.53 -6.49
CA THR A 35 -3.99 -4.94 -6.56
C THR A 35 -3.68 -5.62 -5.23
N TYR A 36 -4.70 -6.16 -4.59
CA TYR A 36 -4.61 -6.96 -3.37
C TYR A 36 -4.73 -8.45 -3.70
N TYR A 37 -4.02 -9.28 -2.94
CA TYR A 37 -3.99 -10.73 -3.08
C TYR A 37 -4.56 -11.38 -1.83
N PHE A 38 -5.31 -12.46 -2.00
CA PHE A 38 -5.99 -13.15 -0.91
C PHE A 38 -5.66 -14.63 -0.86
N CYS A 39 -5.68 -15.20 0.35
CA CYS A 39 -5.42 -16.61 0.56
C CYS A 39 -6.61 -17.50 0.24
N ALA A 40 -7.83 -16.96 0.33
CA ALA A 40 -9.07 -17.70 0.15
C ALA A 40 -10.17 -16.79 -0.39
N ASP A 41 -11.14 -17.39 -1.08
CA ASP A 41 -12.32 -16.69 -1.61
C ASP A 41 -13.12 -15.98 -0.50
N ALA A 42 -13.13 -16.54 0.71
CA ALA A 42 -13.73 -15.92 1.88
C ALA A 42 -13.04 -14.59 2.27
N CYS A 43 -11.70 -14.52 2.17
CA CYS A 43 -10.95 -13.29 2.43
C CYS A 43 -11.23 -12.25 1.36
N ARG A 44 -11.26 -12.65 0.07
CA ARG A 44 -11.66 -11.76 -1.02
C ARG A 44 -13.06 -11.18 -0.80
N LYS A 45 -14.06 -12.02 -0.49
CA LYS A 45 -15.43 -11.58 -0.21
C LYS A 45 -15.54 -10.66 1.01
N ALA A 46 -14.75 -10.92 2.06
CA ALA A 46 -14.70 -10.04 3.24
C ALA A 46 -14.11 -8.67 2.88
N PHE A 47 -13.07 -8.65 2.04
CA PHE A 47 -12.50 -7.42 1.51
C PHE A 47 -13.48 -6.67 0.60
N GLU A 48 -14.17 -7.35 -0.32
CA GLU A 48 -15.19 -6.72 -1.19
C GLU A 48 -16.36 -6.12 -0.42
N LYS A 49 -16.72 -6.71 0.73
CA LYS A 49 -17.78 -6.17 1.61
C LYS A 49 -17.39 -4.86 2.28
N ASN A 50 -16.13 -4.72 2.70
CA ASN A 50 -15.69 -3.49 3.38
C ASN A 50 -14.22 -3.16 3.09
N PRO A 51 -13.88 -2.76 1.84
CA PRO A 51 -12.49 -2.62 1.43
C PRO A 51 -11.76 -1.48 2.15
N GLY A 52 -12.48 -0.44 2.59
CA GLY A 52 -11.92 0.71 3.30
C GLY A 52 -11.28 0.37 4.65
N ASP A 53 -11.80 -0.66 5.34
CA ASP A 53 -11.22 -1.13 6.62
C ASP A 53 -9.87 -1.82 6.42
N TYR A 54 -9.64 -2.39 5.23
CA TYR A 54 -8.45 -3.17 4.91
C TYR A 54 -7.44 -2.39 4.05
N SER A 55 -7.88 -1.40 3.26
CA SER A 55 -7.04 -0.60 2.35
C SER A 55 -6.25 0.51 3.04
N GLY A 56 -6.65 0.92 4.26
CA GLY A 56 -5.96 1.97 5.04
C GLY A 56 -4.51 1.64 5.44
N ARG A 57 -4.06 0.41 5.19
CA ARG A 57 -2.67 -0.05 5.35
C ARG A 57 -1.98 -0.47 4.06
N GLY A 58 -2.47 -0.03 2.89
CA GLY A 58 -1.61 0.10 1.70
C GLY A 58 -0.34 0.88 2.05
N PRO A 59 0.70 0.95 1.19
CA PRO A 59 1.91 1.73 1.44
C PRO A 59 1.59 3.23 1.52
N GLY A 60 0.88 3.62 2.57
CA GLY A 60 0.51 4.95 2.92
C GLY A 60 1.81 5.70 3.05
N LYS A 61 1.90 6.78 2.31
CA LYS A 61 2.99 7.76 2.30
C LYS A 61 3.27 8.16 3.76
N ARG A 62 4.10 7.39 4.46
CA ARG A 62 4.64 7.79 5.77
C ARG A 62 5.44 9.03 5.45
N LYS A 63 4.94 10.23 5.80
CA LYS A 63 5.70 11.47 5.66
C LYS A 63 6.99 11.29 6.46
N GLY A 64 8.08 10.98 5.76
CA GLY A 64 9.41 10.89 6.32
C GLY A 64 9.87 12.26 6.83
N MET A 65 11.12 12.34 7.29
CA MET A 65 11.70 13.58 7.81
C MET A 65 11.46 14.80 6.87
N TRP A 66 11.57 14.58 5.55
CA TRP A 66 11.27 15.58 4.52
C TRP A 66 9.80 16.01 4.43
N GLY A 67 8.86 15.07 4.59
CA GLY A 67 7.42 15.39 4.62
C GLY A 67 7.01 16.20 5.85
N ARG A 68 7.68 15.99 6.99
CA ARG A 68 7.51 16.81 8.20
C ARG A 68 8.18 18.19 8.07
N TYR A 69 9.32 18.26 7.40
CA TYR A 69 10.03 19.51 7.14
C TYR A 69 9.22 20.46 6.24
N LEU A 70 8.65 19.93 5.14
CA LEU A 70 7.77 20.70 4.25
C LEU A 70 6.51 21.24 4.97
N ASP A 71 5.88 20.46 5.85
CA ASP A 71 4.74 20.91 6.66
C ASP A 71 5.13 22.07 7.60
N ARG A 72 6.33 22.00 8.19
CA ARG A 72 6.87 23.06 9.04
C ARG A 72 7.20 24.32 8.23
N LEU A 73 7.79 24.20 7.06
CA LEU A 73 8.05 25.34 6.17
C LEU A 73 6.75 26.04 5.78
N GLN A 74 5.73 25.28 5.34
CA GLN A 74 4.42 25.81 4.95
C GLN A 74 3.72 26.56 6.10
N LYS A 75 3.85 26.08 7.35
CA LYS A 75 3.33 26.78 8.54
C LYS A 75 4.08 28.06 8.88
N SER A 76 5.41 28.09 8.69
CA SER A 76 6.22 29.28 8.99
C SER A 76 6.04 30.42 7.97
N THR A 77 5.83 30.09 6.70
CA THR A 77 5.65 31.08 5.62
C THR A 77 4.20 31.35 5.28
N GLY A 78 3.25 30.62 5.87
CA GLY A 78 1.82 30.68 5.53
C GLY A 78 1.54 30.38 4.06
N GLY A 79 2.45 29.70 3.36
CA GLY A 79 2.38 29.48 1.91
C GLY A 79 2.71 30.70 1.04
N LYS A 80 3.19 31.80 1.62
CA LYS A 80 3.58 33.00 0.86
C LYS A 80 5.05 32.92 0.49
N ALA A 81 5.35 33.00 -0.80
CA ALA A 81 6.73 33.10 -1.28
C ALA A 81 7.40 34.34 -0.65
N MET A 82 8.62 34.16 -0.15
CA MET A 82 9.47 35.23 0.37
C MET A 82 9.56 36.30 -0.73
N GLN A 83 8.98 37.47 -0.48
CA GLN A 83 9.13 38.61 -1.39
C GLN A 83 10.56 39.10 -1.21
N CYS A 84 11.41 38.80 -2.20
CA CYS A 84 12.68 39.48 -2.34
C CYS A 84 12.39 40.96 -2.61
N HIS A 85 13.11 41.81 -1.88
CA HIS A 85 13.01 43.26 -1.97
C HIS A 85 13.83 43.82 -3.14
#